data_AF-A0A2V8T650-F1
#
_entry.id   AF-A0A2V8T650-F1
#
_cell.length_a   1.000
_cell.length_b   1.000
_cell.length_c   1.000
_cell.angle_alpha   90.00
_cell.angle_beta   90.00
_cell.angle_gamma   90.00
#
_symmetry.space_group_name_H-M   'P 1'
#
loop_
_entity.id
_entity.type
_entity.pdbx_description
1 polymer ?
#
loop_
_entity_poly.entity_id
_entity_poly.type
_entity_poly.pdbx_seq_one_letter_code
_entity_poly.pdbx_strand_id
1 'polypeptide(L)'
;MGRSISITPKARRVALIFILICLAAAAASAQSSPGAQPSPTPKPSPAERHFFGNILRDQRAIWTSPFHMGRGDAKWLVPLGASAAVLFATDRHTAGEASEGGANPSRVRISRYISQGGAVYTTAATAAVFYFAGRARHDARARETGLLGAEALVDSSIVIEALKAVSER
;
A
#
# COMPACT_ATOMS: atom_id res chain seq x y z
N MET A 1 12.03 37.51 6.47
CA MET A 1 13.33 36.90 6.84
C MET A 1 13.19 35.38 6.81
N GLY A 2 13.66 34.73 5.74
CA GLY A 2 13.56 33.27 5.57
C GLY A 2 14.68 32.54 6.31
N ARG A 3 14.34 31.71 7.29
CA ARG A 3 15.30 30.76 7.88
C ARG A 3 15.49 29.60 6.90
N SER A 4 16.66 29.51 6.30
CA SER A 4 17.07 28.34 5.53
C SER A 4 17.12 27.12 6.48
N ILE A 5 16.43 26.05 6.08
CA ILE A 5 16.43 24.79 6.82
C ILE A 5 17.80 24.14 6.56
N SER A 6 18.74 24.28 7.49
CA SER A 6 20.01 23.57 7.45
C SER A 6 19.81 22.14 7.92
N ILE A 7 19.59 21.22 6.98
CA ILE A 7 19.58 19.79 7.26
C ILE A 7 21.01 19.39 7.65
N THR A 8 21.21 18.93 8.89
CA THR A 8 22.52 18.48 9.34
C THR A 8 23.02 17.32 8.47
N PRO A 9 24.33 17.24 8.20
CA PRO A 9 24.87 16.27 7.23
C PRO A 9 24.57 14.81 7.62
N LYS A 10 24.38 14.53 8.92
CA LYS A 10 23.95 13.21 9.42
C LYS A 10 22.49 12.90 9.06
N ALA A 11 21.57 13.85 9.25
CA ALA A 11 20.16 13.67 8.90
C ALA A 11 19.95 13.54 7.38
N ARG A 12 20.73 14.28 6.59
CA ARG A 12 20.76 14.15 5.12
C ARG A 12 21.27 12.77 4.68
N ARG A 13 22.31 12.23 5.33
CA ARG A 13 22.81 10.88 5.07
C ARG A 13 21.80 9.79 5.43
N VAL A 14 21.14 9.89 6.58
CA VAL A 14 20.11 8.91 6.98
C VAL A 14 18.89 8.96 6.05
N ALA A 15 18.41 10.14 5.68
CA ALA A 15 17.32 10.28 4.72
C ALA A 15 17.69 9.75 3.33
N LEU A 16 18.92 9.99 2.86
CA LEU A 16 19.43 9.42 1.60
C LEU A 16 19.57 7.90 1.68
N ILE A 17 20.03 7.35 2.80
CA ILE A 17 20.11 5.90 3.01
C ILE A 17 18.70 5.30 3.03
N PHE A 18 17.73 5.92 3.71
CA PHE A 18 16.35 5.45 3.74
C PHE A 18 15.66 5.54 2.36
N ILE A 19 15.88 6.63 1.61
CA ILE A 19 15.41 6.75 0.22
C ILE A 19 16.10 5.72 -0.69
N LEU A 20 17.41 5.49 -0.52
CA LEU A 20 18.14 4.44 -1.25
C LEU A 20 17.66 3.05 -0.88
N ILE A 21 17.28 2.79 0.37
CA ILE A 21 16.69 1.51 0.81
C ILE A 21 15.29 1.35 0.24
N CYS A 22 14.44 2.39 0.22
CA CYS A 22 13.12 2.32 -0.41
C CYS A 22 13.20 2.19 -1.94
N LEU A 23 14.17 2.87 -2.57
CA LEU A 23 14.40 2.80 -4.02
C LEU A 23 15.05 1.47 -4.41
N ALA A 24 15.94 0.93 -3.58
CA ALA A 24 16.53 -0.40 -3.75
C ALA A 24 15.53 -1.52 -3.44
N ALA A 25 14.63 -1.34 -2.48
CA ALA A 25 13.53 -2.28 -2.22
C ALA A 25 12.52 -2.26 -3.36
N ALA A 26 12.19 -1.09 -3.91
CA ALA A 26 11.37 -0.96 -5.12
C ALA A 26 12.04 -1.58 -6.36
N ALA A 27 13.37 -1.43 -6.50
CA ALA A 27 14.15 -2.06 -7.57
C ALA A 27 14.34 -3.57 -7.36
N ALA A 28 14.47 -4.04 -6.11
CA ALA A 28 14.59 -5.45 -5.76
C ALA A 28 13.28 -6.20 -5.98
N SER A 29 12.13 -5.55 -5.76
CA SER A 29 10.83 -6.07 -6.19
C SER A 29 10.60 -5.95 -7.70
N ALA A 30 11.41 -5.18 -8.43
CA ALA A 30 11.22 -4.95 -9.86
C ALA A 30 11.97 -5.94 -10.77
N GLN A 31 13.07 -6.56 -10.37
CA GLN A 31 13.70 -7.61 -11.20
C GLN A 31 14.80 -8.39 -10.46
N SER A 32 14.45 -9.56 -9.96
CA SER A 32 15.36 -10.71 -10.01
C SER A 32 14.58 -11.88 -10.61
N SER A 33 14.26 -11.78 -11.91
CA SER A 33 13.88 -12.96 -12.69
C SER A 33 15.13 -13.78 -12.98
N PRO A 34 15.20 -15.05 -12.54
CA PRO A 34 16.13 -16.00 -13.15
C PRO A 34 15.63 -16.25 -14.58
N GLY A 35 16.30 -15.65 -15.57
CA GLY A 35 15.96 -15.77 -16.98
C GLY A 35 14.85 -14.83 -17.42
N ALA A 36 15.12 -14.04 -18.45
CA ALA A 36 14.11 -13.23 -19.13
C ALA A 36 13.08 -14.16 -19.80
N GLN A 37 12.02 -14.51 -19.07
CA GLN A 37 10.78 -14.94 -19.73
C GLN A 37 10.28 -13.74 -20.55
N PRO A 38 9.94 -13.91 -21.83
CA PRO A 38 9.30 -12.84 -22.59
C PRO A 38 8.08 -12.37 -21.81
N SER A 39 8.01 -11.05 -21.56
CA SER A 39 6.86 -10.44 -20.88
C SER A 39 5.59 -11.02 -21.49
N PRO A 40 4.70 -11.64 -20.71
CA PRO A 40 3.50 -12.23 -21.26
C PRO A 40 2.78 -11.16 -22.05
N THR A 41 2.56 -11.43 -23.34
CA THR A 41 1.80 -10.56 -24.24
C THR A 41 0.54 -10.16 -23.50
N PRO A 42 0.19 -8.85 -23.42
CA PRO A 42 -1.04 -8.43 -22.77
C PRO A 42 -2.19 -9.18 -23.43
N LYS A 43 -2.66 -10.24 -22.78
CA LYS A 43 -3.89 -10.91 -23.22
C LYS A 43 -4.96 -9.84 -23.05
N PRO A 44 -5.85 -9.62 -24.03
CA PRO A 44 -7.03 -8.80 -23.81
C PRO A 44 -7.81 -9.45 -22.67
N SER A 45 -7.54 -8.98 -21.46
CA SER A 45 -8.19 -9.46 -20.26
C SER A 45 -9.63 -8.98 -20.35
N PRO A 46 -10.63 -9.86 -20.23
CA PRO A 46 -12.02 -9.45 -20.10
C PRO A 46 -12.29 -8.81 -18.73
N ALA A 47 -11.26 -8.32 -18.02
CA ALA A 47 -11.34 -7.76 -16.68
C ALA A 47 -12.46 -6.72 -16.52
N GLU A 48 -12.74 -5.87 -17.52
CA GLU A 48 -13.87 -4.94 -17.44
C GLU A 48 -15.22 -5.65 -17.41
N ARG A 49 -15.37 -6.73 -18.20
CA ARG A 49 -16.60 -7.53 -18.26
C ARG A 49 -16.80 -8.37 -17.00
N HIS A 50 -15.71 -8.72 -16.31
CA HIS A 50 -15.76 -9.54 -15.11
C HIS A 50 -15.55 -8.75 -13.82
N PHE A 51 -15.45 -7.42 -13.86
CA PHE A 51 -15.15 -6.59 -12.68
C PHE A 51 -15.96 -6.98 -11.44
N PHE A 52 -17.29 -7.02 -11.55
CA PHE A 52 -18.15 -7.46 -10.44
C PHE A 52 -17.95 -8.93 -10.06
N GLY A 53 -17.80 -9.82 -11.05
CA GLY A 53 -17.55 -11.24 -10.80
C GLY A 53 -16.21 -11.50 -10.10
N ASN A 54 -15.21 -10.65 -10.37
CA ASN A 54 -13.93 -10.68 -9.69
C ASN A 54 -14.06 -10.21 -8.26
N ILE A 55 -14.71 -9.07 -7.99
CA ILE A 55 -15.02 -8.60 -6.63
C ILE A 55 -15.66 -9.71 -5.81
N LEU A 56 -16.69 -10.39 -6.33
CA LEU A 56 -17.36 -11.48 -5.60
C LEU A 56 -16.41 -12.64 -5.28
N ARG A 57 -15.55 -13.02 -6.23
CA ARG A 57 -14.58 -14.10 -6.05
C ARG A 57 -13.48 -13.68 -5.05
N ASP A 58 -13.05 -12.44 -5.12
CA ASP A 58 -11.98 -11.89 -4.30
C ASP A 58 -12.47 -11.71 -2.87
N GLN A 59 -13.70 -11.22 -2.66
CA GLN A 59 -14.35 -11.24 -1.35
C GLN A 59 -14.38 -12.65 -0.76
N ARG A 60 -14.82 -13.67 -1.52
CA ARG A 60 -14.81 -15.06 -1.04
C ARG A 60 -13.40 -15.50 -0.64
N ALA A 61 -12.40 -15.21 -1.46
CA ALA A 61 -11.01 -15.58 -1.18
C ALA A 61 -10.51 -14.86 0.09
N ILE A 62 -10.76 -13.58 0.25
CA ILE A 62 -10.38 -12.78 1.43
C ILE A 62 -10.99 -13.37 2.69
N TRP A 63 -12.31 -13.57 2.72
CA TRP A 63 -13.02 -14.07 3.90
C TRP A 63 -12.66 -15.50 4.27
N THR A 64 -12.31 -16.31 3.28
CA THR A 64 -11.89 -17.70 3.52
C THR A 64 -10.39 -17.85 3.74
N SER A 65 -9.59 -16.81 3.47
CA SER A 65 -8.12 -16.87 3.54
C SER A 65 -7.55 -17.39 4.87
N PRO A 66 -8.10 -17.04 6.06
CA PRO A 66 -7.54 -17.53 7.32
C PRO A 66 -7.62 -19.06 7.46
N PHE A 67 -8.59 -19.70 6.83
CA PHE A 67 -8.81 -21.14 6.89
C PHE A 67 -7.95 -21.93 5.90
N HIS A 68 -7.28 -21.24 4.98
CA HIS A 68 -6.42 -21.85 3.96
C HIS A 68 -4.92 -21.70 4.27
N MET A 69 -4.56 -21.15 5.44
CA MET A 69 -3.16 -20.92 5.84
C MET A 69 -2.46 -22.24 6.19
N GLY A 70 -1.32 -22.50 5.56
CA GLY A 70 -0.50 -23.68 5.80
C GLY A 70 0.66 -23.43 6.77
N ARG A 71 1.37 -24.51 7.15
CA ARG A 71 2.59 -24.41 7.97
C ARG A 71 3.69 -23.54 7.35
N GLY A 72 3.69 -23.39 6.03
CA GLY A 72 4.62 -22.51 5.31
C GLY A 72 4.39 -21.04 5.61
N ASP A 73 3.13 -20.62 5.71
CA ASP A 73 2.73 -19.22 5.93
C ASP A 73 3.03 -18.77 7.35
N ALA A 74 2.98 -19.70 8.31
CA ALA A 74 3.31 -19.45 9.72
C ALA A 74 4.71 -18.83 9.91
N LYS A 75 5.67 -19.14 9.03
CA LYS A 75 7.04 -18.58 9.07
C LYS A 75 7.04 -17.05 9.00
N TRP A 76 6.05 -16.46 8.35
CA TRP A 76 5.89 -15.01 8.21
C TRP A 76 4.74 -14.47 9.06
N LEU A 77 3.63 -15.20 9.14
CA LEU A 77 2.45 -14.77 9.89
C LEU A 77 2.69 -14.70 11.40
N VAL A 78 3.46 -15.63 11.97
CA VAL A 78 3.78 -15.64 13.40
C VAL A 78 4.59 -14.41 13.80
N PRO A 79 5.76 -14.11 13.18
CA PRO A 79 6.51 -12.90 13.55
C PRO A 79 5.74 -11.62 13.26
N LEU A 80 4.96 -11.56 12.16
CA LEU A 80 4.15 -10.40 11.83
C LEU A 80 3.04 -10.19 12.87
N GLY A 81 2.29 -11.23 13.20
CA GLY A 81 1.21 -11.20 14.17
C GLY A 81 1.71 -10.87 15.58
N ALA A 82 2.82 -11.47 16.00
CA ALA A 82 3.46 -11.14 17.28
C ALA A 82 3.89 -9.67 17.32
N SER A 83 4.51 -9.17 16.25
CA SER A 83 4.91 -7.76 16.16
C SER A 83 3.71 -6.81 16.24
N ALA A 84 2.63 -7.11 15.51
CA ALA A 84 1.40 -6.32 15.56
C ALA A 84 0.78 -6.32 16.97
N ALA A 85 0.72 -7.48 17.63
CA ALA A 85 0.21 -7.60 18.99
C ALA A 85 1.00 -6.76 20.00
N VAL A 86 2.33 -6.76 19.90
CA VAL A 86 3.20 -5.90 20.70
C VAL A 86 2.89 -4.42 20.43
N LEU A 87 2.83 -4.02 19.15
CA LEU A 87 2.54 -2.63 18.78
C LEU A 87 1.18 -2.17 19.34
N PHE A 88 0.14 -2.99 19.21
CA PHE A 88 -1.18 -2.68 19.76
C PHE A 88 -1.16 -2.55 21.29
N ALA A 89 -0.41 -3.41 21.99
CA ALA A 89 -0.28 -3.33 23.44
C ALA A 89 0.46 -2.06 23.90
N THR A 90 1.43 -1.59 23.13
CA THR A 90 2.25 -0.41 23.45
C THR A 90 1.69 0.92 22.93
N ASP A 91 0.70 0.90 22.02
CA ASP A 91 0.21 2.06 21.27
C ASP A 91 -0.17 3.25 22.17
N ARG A 92 -0.81 2.98 23.31
CA ARG A 92 -1.23 4.02 24.27
C ARG A 92 -0.05 4.80 24.86
N HIS A 93 1.07 4.15 25.14
CA HIS A 93 2.26 4.81 25.69
C HIS A 93 2.96 5.65 24.63
N THR A 94 3.07 5.13 23.41
CA THR A 94 3.69 5.85 22.29
C THR A 94 2.90 7.10 21.88
N ALA A 95 1.57 7.04 21.90
CA ALA A 95 0.73 8.19 21.59
C ALA A 95 0.88 9.34 22.61
N GLY A 96 0.99 9.00 23.90
CA GLY A 96 1.24 9.97 24.97
C GLY A 96 2.56 10.71 24.78
N GLU A 97 3.66 9.97 24.59
CA GLU A 97 5.00 10.55 24.38
C GLU A 97 5.10 11.42 23.12
N ALA A 98 4.39 11.06 22.04
CA ALA A 98 4.35 11.85 20.82
C ALA A 98 3.62 13.19 20.99
N SER A 99 2.62 13.24 21.88
CA SER A 99 1.85 14.46 22.19
C SER A 99 2.54 15.36 23.23
N GLU A 100 3.22 14.76 24.21
CA GLU A 100 3.86 15.48 25.32
C GLU A 100 5.30 15.93 24.99
N GLY A 101 6.02 15.19 24.14
CA GLY A 101 7.44 15.42 23.84
C GLY A 101 7.75 16.52 22.80
N GLY A 102 6.78 17.34 22.40
CA GLY A 102 6.97 18.39 21.41
C GLY A 102 7.14 17.83 19.99
N ALA A 103 6.04 17.44 19.36
CA ALA A 103 6.05 16.92 17.99
C ALA A 103 6.75 17.88 17.02
N ASN A 104 7.86 17.43 16.41
CA ASN A 104 8.59 18.22 15.43
C ASN A 104 7.67 18.55 14.24
N PRO A 105 7.39 19.84 13.94
CA PRO A 105 6.42 20.24 12.93
C PRO A 105 6.77 19.75 11.52
N SER A 106 8.07 19.51 11.24
CA SER A 106 8.49 18.93 9.96
C SER A 106 8.13 17.44 9.84
N ARG A 107 8.16 16.68 10.95
CA ARG A 107 7.76 15.26 10.96
C ARG A 107 6.24 15.12 10.76
N VAL A 108 5.45 15.96 11.43
CA VAL A 108 3.99 15.99 11.27
C VAL A 108 3.59 16.33 9.84
N ARG A 109 4.27 17.30 9.22
CA ARG A 109 4.01 17.67 7.82
C ARG A 109 4.32 16.54 6.84
N ILE A 110 5.46 15.85 7.00
CA ILE A 110 5.81 14.70 6.14
C ILE A 110 4.81 13.58 6.32
N SER A 111 4.46 13.25 7.57
CA SER A 111 3.43 12.25 7.88
C SER A 111 2.11 12.59 7.18
N ARG A 112 1.66 13.84 7.27
CA ARG A 112 0.44 14.29 6.60
C ARG A 112 0.51 14.11 5.08
N TYR A 113 1.64 14.43 4.43
CA TYR A 113 1.77 14.20 2.98
C TYR A 113 1.70 12.72 2.61
N ILE A 114 2.35 11.86 3.40
CA ILE A 114 2.29 10.40 3.18
C ILE A 114 0.86 9.89 3.38
N SER A 115 0.18 10.31 4.46
CA SER A 115 -1.22 9.97 4.71
C SER A 115 -2.15 10.43 3.59
N GLN A 116 -1.94 11.65 3.08
CA GLN A 116 -2.71 12.17 1.95
C GLN A 116 -2.43 11.39 0.67
N GLY A 117 -1.21 10.93 0.44
CA GLY A 117 -0.84 10.10 -0.72
C GLY A 117 -1.45 8.69 -0.70
N GLY A 118 -1.70 8.13 0.48
CA GLY A 118 -2.38 6.84 0.65
C GLY A 118 -3.88 6.94 0.87
N ALA A 119 -4.45 8.15 0.84
CA ALA A 119 -5.88 8.35 1.05
C ALA A 119 -6.70 7.78 -0.12
N VAL A 120 -7.91 7.33 0.18
CA VAL A 120 -8.80 6.71 -0.83
C VAL A 120 -8.98 7.59 -2.07
N TYR A 121 -9.07 8.92 -1.89
CA TYR A 121 -9.23 9.85 -3.01
C TYR A 121 -7.99 9.96 -3.90
N THR A 122 -6.78 9.90 -3.34
CA THR A 122 -5.54 9.95 -4.14
C THR A 122 -5.27 8.63 -4.83
N THR A 123 -5.53 7.51 -4.17
CA THR A 123 -5.39 6.18 -4.77
C THR A 123 -6.45 5.94 -5.85
N ALA A 124 -7.70 6.37 -5.64
CA ALA A 124 -8.75 6.32 -6.65
C ALA A 124 -8.42 7.21 -7.85
N ALA A 125 -7.93 8.43 -7.62
CA ALA A 125 -7.46 9.31 -8.69
C ALA A 125 -6.31 8.66 -9.48
N THR A 126 -5.37 7.99 -8.79
CA THR A 126 -4.26 7.29 -9.43
C THR A 126 -4.75 6.14 -10.32
N ALA A 127 -5.65 5.30 -9.80
CA ALA A 127 -6.28 4.22 -10.57
C ALA A 127 -7.03 4.77 -11.80
N ALA A 128 -7.79 5.86 -11.64
CA ALA A 128 -8.48 6.52 -12.74
C ALA A 128 -7.52 7.06 -13.79
N VAL A 129 -6.41 7.71 -13.39
CA VAL A 129 -5.38 8.20 -14.30
C VAL A 129 -4.80 7.06 -15.13
N PHE A 130 -4.42 5.94 -14.49
CA PHE A 130 -3.91 4.76 -15.21
C PHE A 130 -4.94 4.22 -16.22
N TYR A 131 -6.21 4.12 -15.80
CA TYR A 131 -7.30 3.64 -16.65
C TYR A 131 -7.53 4.54 -17.87
N PHE A 132 -7.76 5.84 -17.64
CA PHE A 132 -8.09 6.79 -18.71
C PHE A 132 -6.89 7.09 -19.61
N ALA A 133 -5.68 7.24 -19.05
CA ALA A 133 -4.48 7.42 -19.85
C ALA A 133 -4.18 6.18 -20.69
N GLY A 134 -4.35 4.98 -20.12
CA GLY A 134 -4.24 3.73 -20.87
C GLY A 134 -5.26 3.62 -21.99
N ARG A 135 -6.51 4.03 -21.74
CA ARG A 135 -7.57 4.09 -22.77
C ARG A 135 -7.22 5.05 -23.90
N ALA A 136 -6.76 6.26 -23.58
CA ALA A 136 -6.43 7.30 -24.55
C ALA A 136 -5.18 6.97 -25.38
N ARG A 137 -4.21 6.25 -24.79
CA ARG A 137 -2.96 5.87 -25.45
C ARG A 137 -2.97 4.45 -26.03
N HIS A 138 -4.10 3.75 -25.96
CA HIS A 138 -4.21 2.33 -26.33
C HIS A 138 -3.20 1.42 -25.61
N ASP A 139 -2.80 1.80 -24.39
CA ASP A 139 -1.92 1.01 -23.54
C ASP A 139 -2.75 0.06 -22.68
N ALA A 140 -2.75 -1.21 -23.06
CA ALA A 140 -3.50 -2.26 -22.37
C ALA A 140 -3.02 -2.46 -20.93
N ARG A 141 -1.73 -2.27 -20.63
CA ARG A 141 -1.18 -2.47 -19.28
C ARG A 141 -1.55 -1.34 -18.36
N ALA A 142 -1.40 -0.09 -18.80
CA ALA A 142 -1.84 1.06 -18.01
C ALA A 142 -3.34 0.97 -17.70
N ARG A 143 -4.15 0.59 -18.68
CA ARG A 143 -5.59 0.38 -18.50
C ARG A 143 -5.91 -0.74 -17.50
N GLU A 144 -5.27 -1.89 -17.63
CA GLU A 144 -5.44 -3.04 -16.72
C GLU A 144 -5.03 -2.68 -15.28
N THR A 145 -3.92 -1.98 -15.10
CA THR A 145 -3.47 -1.49 -13.78
C THR A 145 -4.52 -0.59 -13.13
N GLY A 146 -5.08 0.36 -13.89
CA GLY A 146 -6.11 1.26 -13.37
C GLY A 146 -7.37 0.51 -12.95
N LEU A 147 -7.78 -0.49 -13.75
CA LEU A 147 -8.95 -1.29 -13.45
C LEU A 147 -8.75 -2.19 -12.21
N LEU A 148 -7.63 -2.90 -12.12
CA LEU A 148 -7.29 -3.73 -10.95
C LEU A 148 -7.12 -2.88 -9.69
N GLY A 149 -6.54 -1.68 -9.82
CA GLY A 149 -6.46 -0.72 -8.72
C GLY A 149 -7.84 -0.28 -8.24
N ALA A 150 -8.78 -0.05 -9.15
CA ALA A 150 -10.16 0.26 -8.80
C ALA A 150 -10.87 -0.93 -8.12
N GLU A 151 -10.66 -2.15 -8.61
CA GLU A 151 -11.20 -3.39 -8.03
C GLU A 151 -10.72 -3.55 -6.58
N ALA A 152 -9.41 -3.45 -6.36
CA ALA A 152 -8.80 -3.53 -5.03
C ALA A 152 -9.30 -2.44 -4.06
N LEU A 153 -9.58 -1.23 -4.56
CA LEU A 153 -10.16 -0.16 -3.74
C LEU A 153 -11.58 -0.50 -3.29
N VAL A 154 -12.39 -1.09 -4.17
CA VAL A 154 -13.73 -1.55 -3.80
C VAL A 154 -13.63 -2.69 -2.80
N ASP A 155 -12.79 -3.69 -3.07
CA ASP A 155 -12.65 -4.85 -2.19
C ASP A 155 -12.17 -4.47 -0.79
N SER A 156 -11.15 -3.62 -0.70
CA SER A 156 -10.65 -3.11 0.57
C SER A 156 -11.69 -2.27 1.30
N SER A 157 -12.47 -1.44 0.60
CA SER A 157 -13.54 -0.64 1.21
C SER A 157 -14.61 -1.53 1.85
N ILE A 158 -15.01 -2.61 1.18
CA ILE A 158 -15.98 -3.58 1.73
C ILE A 158 -15.44 -4.20 3.03
N VAL A 159 -14.18 -4.65 3.03
CA VAL A 159 -13.54 -5.24 4.21
C VAL A 159 -13.44 -4.23 5.35
N ILE A 160 -13.07 -2.99 5.06
CA ILE A 160 -12.97 -1.91 6.05
C ILE A 160 -14.32 -1.66 6.72
N GLU A 161 -15.39 -1.51 5.95
CA GLU A 161 -16.73 -1.27 6.49
C GLU A 161 -17.24 -2.46 7.31
N ALA A 162 -16.94 -3.70 6.90
CA ALA A 162 -17.25 -4.88 7.69
C ALA A 162 -16.49 -4.90 9.04
N LEU A 163 -15.19 -4.59 9.04
CA LEU A 163 -14.39 -4.54 10.25
C LEU A 163 -14.83 -3.43 11.21
N LYS A 164 -15.16 -2.26 10.67
CA LYS A 164 -15.79 -1.15 11.40
C LYS A 164 -17.07 -1.60 12.10
N ALA A 165 -17.98 -2.21 11.35
CA ALA A 165 -19.25 -2.72 11.87
C ALA A 165 -19.05 -3.73 13.02
N VAL A 166 -18.06 -4.63 12.93
CA VAL A 166 -17.77 -5.61 13.99
C VAL A 166 -17.04 -5.01 15.18
N SER A 167 -16.21 -3.98 14.96
CA SER A 167 -15.41 -3.34 16.02
C SER A 167 -16.12 -2.18 16.72
N GLU A 168 -17.38 -1.91 16.38
CA GLU A 168 -18.19 -0.79 16.88
C GLU A 168 -17.51 0.58 16.67
N ARG A 169 -16.81 0.74 15.54
CA ARG A 169 -16.09 1.96 15.14
C ARG A 169 -16.51 2.41 13.76
#